data_AF-A0A5M4B646-F1
#
_entry.id   AF-A0A5M4B646-F1
#
_cell.length_a   1.000
_cell.length_b   1.000
_cell.length_c   1.000
_cell.angle_alpha   90.00
_cell.angle_beta   90.00
_cell.angle_gamma   90.00
#
_symmetry.space_group_name_H-M   'P 1'
#
loop_
_entity.id
_entity.type
_entity.pdbx_description
1 polymer ?
#
loop_
_entity_poly.entity_id
_entity_poly.type
_entity_poly.pdbx_seq_one_letter_code
_entity_poly.pdbx_strand_id
1 'polypeptide(L)'
;MAYTIDKKMVINYPPEEIRNFRIESYEYIDNLHFLVSPSEFLEDAESYVSVVKELFLEAGWEGDGEIKLLWIPPFCFETDVTMWEYPQGEVVWHTKQKNDGTSWLAMPQKLILFMAKAKSPFQNEI
;
A
#
# COMPACT_ATOMS: atom_id res chain seq x y z
N MET A 1 -22.46 15.88 12.29
CA MET A 1 -20.98 15.82 12.27
C MET A 1 -20.61 14.59 11.47
N ALA A 2 -19.80 14.76 10.42
CA ALA A 2 -19.25 13.61 9.71
C ALA A 2 -18.21 12.95 10.61
N TYR A 3 -18.29 11.63 10.79
CA TYR A 3 -17.26 10.87 11.47
C TYR A 3 -16.04 10.82 10.56
N THR A 4 -14.92 11.39 11.01
CA THR A 4 -13.64 11.38 10.29
C THR A 4 -12.66 10.58 11.13
N ILE A 5 -12.06 9.57 10.52
CA ILE A 5 -11.03 8.76 11.16
C ILE A 5 -9.72 9.55 11.11
N ASP A 6 -9.00 9.60 12.23
CA ASP A 6 -7.67 10.18 12.27
C ASP A 6 -6.71 9.38 11.38
N LYS A 7 -5.88 10.05 10.57
CA LYS A 7 -4.90 9.40 9.69
C LYS A 7 -3.99 8.44 10.47
N LYS A 8 -3.72 8.73 11.74
CA LYS A 8 -2.91 7.88 12.64
C LYS A 8 -3.54 6.53 12.95
N MET A 9 -4.83 6.37 12.70
CA MET A 9 -5.55 5.11 12.93
C MET A 9 -5.51 4.17 11.71
N VAL A 10 -5.00 4.63 10.56
CA VAL A 10 -4.97 3.83 9.32
C VAL A 10 -3.82 2.80 9.35
N ILE A 11 -2.67 3.17 9.93
CA ILE A 11 -1.56 2.25 10.15
C ILE A 11 -1.56 1.85 11.61
N ASN A 12 -1.98 0.62 11.89
CA ASN A 12 -2.16 0.07 13.24
C ASN A 12 -1.26 -1.13 13.54
N TYR A 13 -0.27 -1.38 12.67
CA TYR A 13 0.72 -2.44 12.81
C TYR A 13 2.09 -1.84 13.16
N PRO A 14 2.97 -2.60 13.84
CA PRO A 14 4.34 -2.16 14.11
C PRO A 14 5.26 -2.39 12.88
N PRO A 15 6.43 -1.71 12.80
CA PRO A 15 7.31 -1.77 11.62
C PRO A 15 7.71 -3.20 11.19
N GLU A 16 7.90 -4.11 12.15
CA GLU A 16 8.29 -5.49 11.88
C GLU A 16 7.26 -6.27 11.06
N GLU A 17 5.97 -5.90 11.12
CA GLU A 17 4.91 -6.58 10.39
C GLU A 17 5.02 -6.39 8.87
N ILE A 18 5.65 -5.29 8.43
CA ILE A 18 5.93 -4.99 7.01
C ILE A 18 6.76 -6.12 6.37
N ARG A 19 7.57 -6.85 7.14
CA ARG A 19 8.35 -7.99 6.61
C ARG A 19 7.49 -9.13 6.07
N ASN A 20 6.22 -9.19 6.46
CA ASN A 20 5.25 -10.15 5.95
C ASN A 20 4.50 -9.63 4.71
N PHE A 21 4.82 -8.42 4.25
CA PHE A 21 4.15 -7.83 3.10
C PHE A 21 4.67 -8.44 1.82
N ARG A 22 3.79 -8.49 0.82
CA ARG A 22 4.15 -8.94 -0.52
C ARG A 22 4.82 -7.80 -1.25
N ILE A 23 6.02 -8.05 -1.75
CA ILE A 23 6.75 -7.10 -2.60
C ILE A 23 6.40 -7.38 -4.06
N GLU A 24 6.03 -6.34 -4.78
CA GLU A 24 5.74 -6.39 -6.22
C GLU A 24 6.43 -5.22 -6.92
N SER A 25 6.74 -5.42 -8.20
CA SER A 25 7.28 -4.37 -9.06
C SER A 25 6.39 -4.18 -10.29
N TYR A 26 6.16 -2.93 -10.68
CA TYR A 26 5.37 -2.57 -11.85
C TYR A 26 6.07 -1.48 -12.64
N GLU A 27 6.04 -1.61 -13.96
CA GLU A 27 6.40 -0.54 -14.86
C GLU A 27 5.21 0.44 -15.02
N TYR A 28 5.50 1.73 -15.22
CA TYR A 28 4.52 2.76 -15.62
C TYR A 28 3.45 3.20 -14.58
N ILE A 29 3.71 3.12 -13.28
CA ILE A 29 2.89 3.88 -12.30
C ILE A 29 3.34 5.35 -12.35
N ASP A 30 2.67 6.14 -13.19
CA ASP A 30 3.03 7.54 -13.46
C ASP A 30 2.24 8.57 -12.65
N ASN A 31 1.05 8.19 -12.16
CA ASN A 31 0.25 9.11 -11.37
C ASN A 31 0.66 9.12 -9.89
N LEU A 32 1.66 9.94 -9.58
CA LEU A 32 2.21 10.08 -8.22
C LEU A 32 1.43 11.08 -7.34
N HIS A 33 0.37 11.71 -7.87
CA HIS A 33 -0.39 12.74 -7.14
C HIS A 33 -1.16 12.20 -5.92
N PHE A 34 -1.38 10.89 -5.87
CA PHE A 34 -2.09 10.21 -4.78
C PHE A 34 -1.16 9.65 -3.71
N LEU A 35 0.14 9.89 -3.84
CA LEU A 35 1.14 9.47 -2.87
C LEU A 35 1.26 10.51 -1.76
N VAL A 36 1.18 10.03 -0.53
CA VAL A 36 1.22 10.84 0.68
C VAL A 36 2.45 10.50 1.51
N SER A 37 2.94 11.48 2.27
CA SER A 37 4.13 11.26 3.10
C SER A 37 3.79 10.29 4.24
N PRO A 38 4.66 9.31 4.56
CA PRO A 38 4.48 8.45 5.73
C PRO A 38 4.32 9.23 7.04
N SER A 39 4.96 10.40 7.15
CA SER A 39 4.85 11.30 8.31
C SER A 39 3.45 11.89 8.53
N GLU A 40 2.56 11.79 7.55
CA GLU A 40 1.16 12.21 7.72
C GLU A 40 0.32 11.18 8.49
N PHE A 41 0.79 9.93 8.55
CA PHE A 41 0.10 8.79 9.17
C PHE A 41 0.83 8.31 10.44
N LEU A 42 2.16 8.48 10.49
CA LEU A 42 3.00 7.94 11.54
C LEU A 42 3.83 9.03 12.20
N GLU A 43 3.91 9.02 13.54
CA GLU A 43 4.81 9.90 14.28
C GLU A 43 6.27 9.45 14.11
N ASP A 44 6.51 8.14 14.17
CA ASP A 44 7.81 7.51 13.93
C ASP A 44 7.88 6.94 12.51
N ALA A 45 7.73 7.80 11.50
CA ALA A 45 7.74 7.36 10.10
C ALA A 45 9.08 6.74 9.67
N GLU A 46 10.20 7.16 10.27
CA GLU A 46 11.54 6.74 9.86
C GLU A 46 11.81 5.26 10.16
N SER A 47 11.30 4.72 11.27
CA SER A 47 11.45 3.30 11.59
C SER A 47 10.74 2.41 10.57
N TYR A 48 9.53 2.78 10.14
CA TYR A 48 8.78 2.07 9.10
C TYR A 48 9.46 2.17 7.74
N VAL A 49 9.86 3.38 7.34
CA VAL A 49 10.55 3.62 6.07
C VAL A 49 11.85 2.82 6.00
N SER A 50 12.58 2.68 7.10
CA SER A 50 13.82 1.89 7.15
C SER A 50 13.57 0.41 6.85
N VAL A 51 12.54 -0.20 7.44
CA VAL A 51 12.17 -1.60 7.17
C VAL A 51 11.74 -1.79 5.71
N VAL A 52 10.92 -0.88 5.18
CA VAL A 52 10.50 -0.92 3.77
C VAL A 52 11.70 -0.78 2.83
N LYS A 53 12.64 0.10 3.17
CA LYS A 53 13.86 0.32 2.40
C LYS A 53 14.69 -0.96 2.32
N GLU A 54 14.88 -1.65 3.43
CA GLU A 54 15.57 -2.95 3.48
C GLU A 54 14.89 -3.98 2.57
N LEU A 55 13.56 -4.12 2.69
CA LEU A 55 12.79 -5.09 1.87
C LEU A 55 12.88 -4.79 0.37
N PHE A 56 12.81 -3.52 -0.03
CA PHE A 56 12.96 -3.14 -1.43
C PHE A 56 14.38 -3.41 -1.95
N LEU A 57 15.42 -3.09 -1.16
CA LEU A 57 16.80 -3.40 -1.54
C LEU A 57 17.02 -4.91 -1.70
N GLU A 58 16.47 -5.73 -0.79
CA GLU A 58 16.50 -7.20 -0.89
C GLU A 58 15.77 -7.72 -2.14
N ALA A 59 14.71 -7.04 -2.57
CA ALA A 59 13.92 -7.40 -3.75
C ALA A 59 14.54 -6.94 -5.09
N GLY A 60 15.57 -6.09 -5.06
CA GLY A 60 16.31 -5.65 -6.25
C GLY A 60 16.18 -4.16 -6.61
N TRP A 61 15.59 -3.34 -5.75
CA TRP A 61 15.56 -1.88 -5.93
C TRP A 61 16.96 -1.27 -5.77
N GLU A 62 17.27 -0.24 -6.57
CA GLU A 62 18.58 0.44 -6.56
C GLU A 62 18.79 1.40 -5.37
N GLY A 63 17.75 1.63 -4.55
CA GLY A 63 17.84 2.51 -3.38
C GLY A 63 17.60 3.99 -3.67
N ASP A 64 16.99 4.32 -4.81
CA ASP A 64 16.67 5.68 -5.25
C ASP A 64 15.16 5.97 -5.33
N GLY A 65 14.79 7.25 -5.23
CA GLY A 65 13.38 7.64 -5.11
C GLY A 65 12.95 7.79 -3.66
N GLU A 66 11.74 8.29 -3.49
CA GLU A 66 11.16 8.60 -2.18
C GLU A 66 10.09 7.58 -1.84
N ILE A 67 10.21 6.93 -0.68
CA ILE A 67 9.20 6.00 -0.18
C ILE A 67 8.01 6.81 0.33
N LYS A 68 6.85 6.55 -0.26
CA LYS A 68 5.56 7.17 0.05
C LYS A 68 4.51 6.11 0.30
N LEU A 69 3.34 6.56 0.75
CA LEU A 69 2.17 5.72 0.93
C LEU A 69 1.16 5.99 -0.16
N LEU A 70 0.59 4.93 -0.72
CA LEU A 70 -0.62 4.96 -1.52
C LEU A 70 -1.77 4.47 -0.64
N TRP A 71 -2.72 5.35 -0.35
CA TRP A 71 -3.94 4.95 0.36
C TRP A 71 -4.97 4.44 -0.62
N ILE A 72 -5.44 3.20 -0.40
CA ILE A 72 -6.48 2.56 -1.17
C ILE A 72 -7.80 2.68 -0.39
N PRO A 73 -8.79 3.40 -0.94
CA PRO A 73 -10.09 3.53 -0.31
C PRO A 73 -10.79 2.18 -0.12
N PRO A 74 -11.61 2.03 0.95
CA PRO A 74 -12.25 0.76 1.24
C PRO A 74 -13.26 0.29 0.17
N PHE A 75 -13.84 1.21 -0.62
CA PHE A 75 -14.76 0.85 -1.70
C PHE A 75 -14.06 0.18 -2.89
N CYS A 76 -12.73 0.21 -2.97
CA CYS A 76 -11.96 -0.50 -3.98
C CYS A 76 -11.90 -2.02 -3.71
N PHE A 77 -12.39 -2.47 -2.56
CA PHE A 77 -12.42 -3.89 -2.19
C PHE A 77 -13.82 -4.47 -2.43
N GLU A 78 -13.89 -5.68 -3.01
CA GLU A 78 -15.14 -6.46 -3.07
C GLU A 78 -15.55 -6.80 -1.63
N THR A 79 -16.59 -6.14 -1.12
CA THR A 79 -17.09 -6.33 0.25
C THR A 79 -18.60 -6.61 0.23
N ASP A 80 -19.01 -7.66 0.95
CA ASP A 80 -20.42 -7.94 1.24
C ASP A 80 -20.94 -6.91 2.26
N VAL A 81 -21.46 -5.77 1.77
CA VAL A 81 -22.48 -4.86 2.35
C VAL A 81 -22.49 -4.52 3.86
N THR A 82 -21.51 -4.94 4.65
CA THR A 82 -21.44 -4.80 6.11
C THR A 82 -20.14 -4.11 6.49
N MET A 83 -20.01 -2.88 5.99
CA MET A 83 -18.89 -1.93 6.07
C MET A 83 -18.42 -1.48 7.48
N TRP A 84 -18.68 -2.24 8.54
CA TRP A 84 -18.24 -1.86 9.89
C TRP A 84 -16.80 -2.27 10.20
N GLU A 85 -16.25 -3.26 9.51
CA GLU A 85 -14.91 -3.80 9.81
C GLU A 85 -13.76 -3.08 9.08
N TYR A 86 -14.04 -2.30 8.04
CA TYR A 86 -13.02 -1.70 7.16
C TYR A 86 -13.26 -0.22 6.77
N PRO A 87 -13.71 0.67 7.66
CA PRO A 87 -13.94 2.07 7.25
C PRO A 87 -12.64 2.84 6.97
N GLN A 88 -11.47 2.24 7.22
CA GLN A 88 -10.16 2.92 7.24
C GLN A 88 -9.38 2.85 5.93
N GLY A 89 -9.76 1.97 5.00
CA GLY A 89 -8.96 1.66 3.81
C GLY A 89 -7.67 0.90 4.16
N GLU A 90 -6.83 0.67 3.16
CA GLU A 90 -5.52 0.02 3.33
C GLU A 90 -4.43 0.92 2.74
N VAL A 91 -3.21 0.85 3.26
CA VAL A 91 -2.06 1.57 2.71
C VAL A 91 -1.07 0.62 2.07
N VAL A 92 -0.53 1.04 0.94
CA VAL A 92 0.53 0.35 0.22
C VAL A 92 1.76 1.24 0.23
N TRP A 93 2.91 0.69 0.63
CA TRP A 93 4.17 1.41 0.55
C TRP A 93 4.64 1.41 -0.90
N HIS A 94 5.05 2.56 -1.40
CA HIS A 94 5.44 2.75 -2.79
C HIS A 94 6.73 3.56 -2.89
N THR A 95 7.63 3.17 -3.78
CA THR A 95 8.67 4.07 -4.30
C THR A 95 8.72 3.94 -5.81
N LYS A 96 9.12 5.02 -6.47
CA LYS A 96 9.43 5.00 -7.90
C LYS A 96 10.91 5.28 -8.11
N GLN A 97 11.59 4.29 -8.71
CA GLN A 97 12.97 4.38 -9.13
C GLN A 97 13.10 5.44 -10.23
N LYS A 98 14.15 6.27 -10.16
CA LYS A 98 14.33 7.41 -11.05
C LYS A 98 14.98 7.01 -12.38
N ASN A 99 15.82 5.99 -12.36
CA ASN A 99 16.60 5.56 -13.52
C ASN A 99 15.76 4.87 -14.60
N ASP A 100 14.93 3.91 -14.22
CA ASP A 100 14.16 3.05 -15.14
C ASP A 100 12.63 3.28 -15.04
N GLY A 101 12.17 4.04 -14.04
CA GLY A 101 10.75 4.30 -13.80
C GLY A 101 10.00 3.13 -13.13
N THR A 102 10.71 2.08 -12.70
CA THR A 102 10.12 0.94 -12.01
C THR A 102 9.54 1.38 -10.67
N SER A 103 8.31 0.97 -10.40
CA SER A 103 7.63 1.20 -9.13
C SER A 103 7.68 -0.05 -8.28
N TRP A 104 8.16 0.11 -7.05
CA TRP A 104 8.23 -0.94 -6.05
C TRP A 104 7.11 -0.74 -5.04
N LEU A 105 6.41 -1.82 -4.70
CA LEU A 105 5.25 -1.81 -3.84
C LEU A 105 5.43 -2.83 -2.72
N ALA A 106 5.16 -2.44 -1.47
CA ALA A 106 4.98 -3.38 -0.36
C ALA A 106 3.50 -3.38 0.04
N MET A 107 2.82 -4.49 -0.23
CA MET A 107 1.38 -4.65 -0.06
C MET A 107 1.07 -5.53 1.17
N PRO A 108 0.14 -5.09 2.05
CA PRO A 108 -0.33 -5.94 3.14
C PRO A 108 -0.89 -7.26 2.62
N GLN A 109 -0.62 -8.38 3.29
CA GLN A 109 -1.09 -9.70 2.87
C GLN A 109 -2.62 -9.78 2.73
N LYS A 110 -3.31 -9.01 3.55
CA LYS A 110 -4.77 -8.84 3.54
C LYS A 110 -5.27 -8.32 2.19
N LEU A 111 -4.61 -7.31 1.63
CA LEU A 111 -4.90 -6.74 0.32
C LEU A 111 -4.75 -7.79 -0.79
N ILE A 112 -3.68 -8.59 -0.72
CA ILE A 112 -3.43 -9.67 -1.69
C ILE A 112 -4.53 -10.73 -1.65
N LEU A 113 -4.96 -11.12 -0.46
CA LEU A 113 -6.06 -12.08 -0.28
C LEU A 113 -7.38 -11.56 -0.87
N PHE A 114 -7.62 -10.24 -0.83
CA PHE A 114 -8.77 -9.64 -1.51
C PHE A 114 -8.61 -9.68 -3.03
N MET A 115 -7.46 -9.24 -3.56
CA MET A 115 -7.21 -9.22 -5.01
C MET A 115 -7.27 -10.62 -5.64
N ALA A 116 -6.80 -11.65 -4.94
CA ALA A 116 -6.85 -13.03 -5.43
C ALA A 116 -8.27 -13.61 -5.51
N LYS A 117 -9.22 -13.06 -4.73
CA LYS A 117 -10.62 -13.49 -4.71
C LYS A 117 -11.48 -12.72 -5.72
N ALA A 118 -11.06 -11.52 -6.11
CA ALA A 118 -11.76 -10.69 -7.07
C ALA A 118 -11.89 -11.45 -8.40
N LYS A 119 -13.13 -11.71 -8.82
CA LYS A 119 -13.37 -12.31 -10.14
C LYS A 119 -13.10 -11.23 -11.16
N SER A 120 -12.36 -11.56 -12.22
CA SER A 120 -12.22 -10.64 -13.34
C SER A 120 -13.64 -10.33 -13.87
N PRO A 121 -14.02 -9.05 -13.98
CA PRO A 121 -15.31 -8.67 -14.57
C PRO A 121 -15.38 -9.03 -16.07
N PHE A 122 -14.28 -9.51 -16.65
CA PHE A 122 -14.16 -9.98 -18.03
C PHE A 122 -14.14 -11.52 -18.15
N GLN A 123 -14.42 -12.27 -17.08
CA GLN A 123 -14.78 -13.68 -17.24
C GLN A 123 -16.16 -13.75 -17.89
N ASN A 124 -16.18 -13.73 -19.23
CA ASN A 124 -17.35 -14.12 -20.00
C ASN A 124 -17.72 -15.55 -19.58
N GLU A 125 -18.95 -15.72 -19.08
CA GLU A 125 -19.57 -17.04 -18.98
C GLU A 125 -19.57 -17.65 -20.39
N ILE A 126 -18.81 -18.73 -20.57
CA ILE A 126 -18.88 -19.59 -21.77
C ILE A 126 -19.97 -20.62 -21.54
#